data_AF-A0A417F0T7-F1
#
_entry.id   AF-A0A417F0T7-F1
#
_cell.length_a   1.000
_cell.length_b   1.000
_cell.length_c   1.000
_cell.angle_alpha   90.00
_cell.angle_beta   90.00
_cell.angle_gamma   90.00
#
_symmetry.space_group_name_H-M   'P 1'
#
loop_
_entity.id
_entity.type
_entity.pdbx_description
1 polymer ?
#
loop_
_entity_poly.entity_id
_entity_poly.type
_entity_poly.pdbx_seq_one_letter_code
_entity_poly.pdbx_strand_id
1 'polypeptide(L)'
;MRQIGAIYNNSGKRRAEIVSAFAAQSGYKDDSVSADELLTIAQRNRSIVSLYRTEQDEDGEETGEDVTRDDSWNYAEILWNGIQAKTVTAAFEQLSYKEQWYLEKRNAICMTCGRVSPLSTQSTFEDLAVDFEGTTASGAERFYRRTLDKLRRKLLESGVIHTVTLKQTERRKKEKIAAAVYLYQADNDGEWDKLRLDFENGMAEIVKLADWDTVKSNIFAKTAIRFVQGLPETRLLKSVVVPFEMERLDLI
;
A
#
# COMPACT_ATOMS: atom_id res chain seq x y z
N MET A 1 -12.71 8.04 47.79
CA MET A 1 -11.34 8.60 47.68
C MET A 1 -11.00 9.67 48.72
N ARG A 2 -11.77 10.76 48.87
CA ARG A 2 -11.46 11.81 49.87
C ARG A 2 -11.41 11.28 51.32
N GLN A 3 -12.28 10.33 51.69
CA GLN A 3 -12.26 9.69 53.01
C GLN A 3 -11.06 8.72 53.22
N ILE A 4 -10.70 7.91 52.21
CA ILE A 4 -9.53 7.01 52.29
C ILE A 4 -8.23 7.81 52.42
N GLY A 5 -8.11 8.93 51.67
CA GLY A 5 -6.97 9.84 51.78
C GLY A 5 -6.84 10.52 53.14
N ALA A 6 -7.96 10.89 53.77
CA ALA A 6 -7.97 11.43 55.13
C ALA A 6 -7.52 10.38 56.17
N ILE A 7 -7.93 9.12 56.02
CA ILE A 7 -7.50 8.02 56.89
C ILE A 7 -6.01 7.69 56.68
N TYR A 8 -5.52 7.78 55.44
CA TYR A 8 -4.10 7.59 55.12
C TYR A 8 -3.20 8.66 55.74
N ASN A 9 -3.56 9.93 55.56
CA ASN A 9 -2.76 11.04 56.08
C ASN A 9 -2.73 11.09 57.62
N ASN A 10 -3.76 10.58 58.30
CA ASN A 10 -3.82 10.57 59.77
C ASN A 10 -3.17 9.34 60.43
N SER A 11 -2.86 8.27 59.68
CA SER A 11 -2.43 7.00 60.28
C SER A 11 -1.00 6.57 59.95
N GLY A 12 -0.39 7.08 58.88
CA GLY A 12 0.98 6.72 58.46
C GLY A 12 1.14 5.24 58.06
N LYS A 13 0.04 4.49 57.91
CA LYS A 13 0.04 3.06 57.58
C LYS A 13 0.18 2.83 56.08
N ARG A 14 0.57 1.61 55.70
CA ARG A 14 0.69 1.23 54.29
C ARG A 14 -0.68 1.23 53.61
N ARG A 15 -0.74 1.69 52.36
CA ARG A 15 -1.97 1.86 51.56
C ARG A 15 -2.88 0.62 51.60
N ALA A 16 -2.32 -0.58 51.47
CA ALA A 16 -3.08 -1.84 51.47
C ALA A 16 -3.84 -2.11 52.78
N GLU A 17 -3.27 -1.77 53.93
CA GLU A 17 -3.94 -1.93 55.25
C GLU A 17 -5.12 -0.98 55.38
N ILE A 18 -5.00 0.24 54.85
CA ILE A 18 -6.05 1.26 54.93
C ILE A 18 -7.20 0.92 54.00
N VAL A 19 -6.88 0.46 52.79
CA VAL A 19 -7.88 -0.01 51.83
C VAL A 19 -8.66 -1.21 52.41
N SER A 20 -7.97 -2.14 53.07
CA SER A 20 -8.60 -3.29 53.73
C SER A 20 -9.47 -2.89 54.93
N ALA A 21 -8.98 -1.97 55.78
CA ALA A 21 -9.73 -1.45 56.92
C ALA A 21 -10.99 -0.67 56.48
N PHE A 22 -10.88 0.11 55.41
CA PHE A 22 -12.00 0.84 54.83
C PHE A 22 -13.02 -0.11 54.18
N ALA A 23 -12.56 -1.16 53.49
CA ALA A 23 -13.43 -2.18 52.91
C ALA A 23 -14.26 -2.90 54.00
N ALA A 24 -13.62 -3.27 55.11
CA ALA A 24 -14.28 -3.87 56.27
C ALA A 24 -15.29 -2.90 56.91
N GLN A 25 -14.93 -1.62 57.07
CA GLN A 25 -15.83 -0.59 57.63
C GLN A 25 -17.03 -0.29 56.73
N SER A 26 -16.85 -0.39 55.41
CA SER A 26 -17.91 -0.16 54.42
C SER A 26 -18.79 -1.38 54.17
N GLY A 27 -18.53 -2.51 54.86
CA GLY A 27 -19.27 -3.76 54.70
C GLY A 27 -19.02 -4.49 53.37
N TYR A 28 -17.92 -4.18 52.67
CA TYR A 28 -17.57 -4.82 51.40
C TYR A 28 -17.08 -6.26 51.66
N LYS A 29 -17.84 -7.25 51.19
CA LYS A 29 -17.59 -8.70 51.36
C LYS A 29 -17.66 -9.41 50.01
N ASP A 30 -16.88 -8.94 49.04
CA ASP A 30 -16.70 -9.66 47.79
C ASP A 30 -15.36 -10.37 47.81
N ASP A 31 -15.39 -11.71 47.83
CA ASP A 31 -14.20 -12.56 47.85
C ASP A 31 -13.53 -12.66 46.47
N SER A 32 -14.16 -12.10 45.42
CA SER A 32 -13.71 -12.26 44.03
C SER A 32 -12.82 -11.13 43.51
N VAL A 33 -12.88 -9.93 44.10
CA VAL A 33 -12.12 -8.76 43.64
C VAL A 33 -11.65 -7.93 44.84
N SER A 34 -10.34 -7.67 44.92
CA SER A 34 -9.77 -6.89 46.01
C SER A 34 -10.20 -5.43 45.93
N ALA A 35 -10.47 -4.80 47.09
CA ALA A 35 -10.81 -3.38 47.15
C ALA A 35 -9.74 -2.47 46.51
N ASP A 36 -8.48 -2.91 46.43
CA ASP A 36 -7.39 -2.18 45.75
C ASP A 36 -7.46 -2.31 44.22
N GLU A 37 -7.95 -3.44 43.69
CA GLU A 37 -8.23 -3.61 42.26
C GLU A 37 -9.39 -2.72 41.82
N LEU A 38 -10.48 -2.65 42.61
CA LEU A 38 -11.58 -1.74 42.33
C LEU A 38 -11.15 -0.28 42.39
N LEU A 39 -10.27 0.09 43.32
CA LEU A 39 -9.68 1.42 43.37
C LEU A 39 -8.82 1.71 42.14
N THR A 40 -8.06 0.73 41.67
CA THR A 40 -7.23 0.86 40.46
C THR A 40 -8.09 1.00 39.21
N ILE A 41 -9.18 0.23 39.09
CA ILE A 41 -10.16 0.35 38.01
C ILE A 41 -10.87 1.71 38.08
N ALA A 42 -11.29 2.16 39.26
CA ALA A 42 -11.92 3.47 39.44
C ALA A 42 -10.96 4.63 39.16
N GLN A 43 -9.67 4.48 39.51
CA GLN A 43 -8.62 5.46 39.15
C GLN A 43 -8.42 5.51 37.65
N ARG A 44 -8.30 4.34 36.99
CA ARG A 44 -8.21 4.26 35.52
C ARG A 44 -9.42 4.88 34.85
N ASN A 45 -10.64 4.54 35.28
CA ASN A 45 -11.87 5.09 34.70
C ASN A 45 -12.02 6.60 34.93
N ARG A 46 -11.48 7.16 36.03
CA ARG A 46 -11.43 8.61 36.26
C ARG A 46 -10.27 9.30 35.54
N SER A 47 -9.21 8.57 35.21
CA SER A 47 -8.09 9.03 34.39
C SER A 47 -8.33 8.79 32.90
N ILE A 48 -9.50 8.27 32.49
CA ILE A 48 -9.97 8.38 31.12
C ILE A 48 -10.29 9.86 30.91
N VAL A 49 -9.25 10.59 30.54
CA VAL A 49 -9.37 11.94 30.01
C VAL A 49 -10.10 11.82 28.67
N SER A 50 -11.05 12.71 28.38
CA SER A 50 -11.64 12.78 27.06
C SER A 50 -10.51 12.94 26.04
N LEU A 51 -10.54 12.16 24.95
CA LEU A 51 -9.52 12.20 23.90
C LEU A 51 -9.29 13.63 23.35
N TYR A 52 -10.32 14.47 23.49
CA TYR A 52 -10.27 15.91 23.28
C TYR A 52 -10.57 16.58 24.62
N ARG A 53 -9.54 17.07 25.31
CA ARG A 53 -9.69 18.00 26.42
C ARG A 53 -9.11 19.32 25.96
N THR A 54 -9.98 20.24 25.52
CA THR A 54 -9.61 21.64 25.35
C THR A 54 -9.62 22.29 26.73
N GLU A 55 -8.57 22.06 27.52
CA GLU A 55 -8.24 23.04 28.54
C GLU A 55 -7.73 24.25 27.78
N GLN A 56 -8.42 25.38 27.90
CA GLN A 56 -7.85 26.67 27.51
C GLN A 56 -6.74 26.98 28.51
N ASP A 57 -5.51 26.58 28.21
CA ASP A 57 -4.37 27.39 28.57
C ASP A 57 -4.42 28.65 27.69
N GLU A 58 -4.24 29.82 28.32
CA GLU A 58 -4.24 31.11 27.60
C GLU A 58 -3.05 31.24 26.62
N ASP A 59 -2.12 30.30 26.68
CA ASP A 59 -1.01 30.15 25.74
C ASP A 59 -1.27 28.88 24.91
N GLY A 60 -2.06 29.04 23.83
CA GLY A 60 -2.43 27.96 22.92
C GLY A 60 -1.23 27.36 22.17
N GLU A 61 -0.44 26.55 22.88
CA GLU A 61 0.50 25.60 22.30
C GLU A 61 -0.31 24.45 21.70
N GLU A 62 -0.03 24.14 20.45
CA GLU A 62 -0.73 23.17 19.63
C GLU A 62 -0.62 21.76 20.25
N THR A 63 -1.61 21.35 21.05
CA THR A 63 -1.71 20.00 21.63
C THR A 63 -2.00 18.89 20.58
N GLY A 64 -1.69 19.14 19.31
CA GLY A 64 -1.73 18.15 18.24
C GLY A 64 -0.51 17.21 18.24
N GLU A 65 0.55 17.54 18.97
CA GLU A 65 1.81 16.79 18.96
C GLU A 65 1.88 15.67 20.02
N ASP A 66 1.02 15.70 21.05
CA ASP A 66 1.10 14.80 22.20
C ASP A 66 0.12 13.61 22.14
N VAL A 67 -0.30 13.25 20.93
CA VAL A 67 -0.94 11.96 20.68
C VAL A 67 0.18 10.99 20.31
N THR A 68 0.45 9.99 21.15
CA THR A 68 1.41 8.93 20.81
C THR A 68 0.99 8.30 19.49
N ARG A 69 1.73 8.60 18.42
CA ARG A 69 1.51 8.04 17.09
C ARG A 69 1.75 6.54 17.20
N ASP A 70 0.69 5.77 17.08
CA ASP A 70 0.78 4.32 17.07
C ASP A 70 1.38 3.85 15.74
N ASP A 71 2.70 3.80 15.69
CA ASP A 71 3.47 3.27 14.57
C ASP A 71 3.54 1.72 14.58
N SER A 72 2.72 1.04 15.39
CA SER A 72 2.72 -0.44 15.48
C SER A 72 2.28 -1.12 14.17
N TRP A 73 1.61 -0.40 13.28
CA TRP A 73 1.28 -0.88 11.96
C TRP A 73 2.49 -0.74 11.06
N ASN A 74 3.27 -1.82 10.95
CA ASN A 74 4.29 -1.95 9.93
C ASN A 74 3.61 -2.16 8.56
N TYR A 75 3.09 -1.08 7.98
CA TYR A 75 2.46 -1.08 6.67
C TYR A 75 3.37 -1.69 5.61
N ALA A 76 4.69 -1.51 5.73
CA ALA A 76 5.65 -2.18 4.88
C ALA A 76 5.52 -3.69 5.02
N GLU A 77 5.62 -4.26 6.22
CA GLU A 77 5.47 -5.71 6.43
C GLU A 77 4.10 -6.26 6.03
N ILE A 78 3.01 -5.53 6.26
CA ILE A 78 1.66 -5.94 5.83
C ILE A 78 1.54 -5.97 4.30
N LEU A 79 2.04 -4.94 3.61
CA LEU A 79 2.01 -4.88 2.14
C LEU A 79 3.05 -5.83 1.51
N TRP A 80 4.19 -6.02 2.16
CA TRP A 80 5.27 -6.91 1.72
C TRP A 80 4.89 -8.38 1.89
N ASN A 81 4.14 -8.72 2.93
CA ASN A 81 3.65 -10.09 3.15
C ASN A 81 2.49 -10.46 2.21
N GLY A 82 1.70 -9.48 1.74
CA GLY A 82 0.64 -9.71 0.75
C GLY A 82 1.17 -9.90 -0.68
N ILE A 83 2.29 -9.27 -1.01
CA ILE A 83 2.97 -9.42 -2.30
C ILE A 83 3.88 -10.66 -2.23
N GLN A 84 4.20 -11.27 -3.38
CA GLN A 84 5.28 -12.25 -3.50
C GLN A 84 6.66 -11.60 -3.29
N ALA A 85 6.85 -10.89 -2.17
CA ALA A 85 7.96 -9.98 -1.97
C ALA A 85 9.31 -10.68 -1.99
N LYS A 86 9.39 -11.93 -1.53
CA LYS A 86 10.59 -12.77 -1.70
C LYS A 86 10.97 -12.91 -3.17
N THR A 87 10.00 -13.15 -4.04
CA THR A 87 10.22 -13.28 -5.48
C THR A 87 10.53 -11.94 -6.13
N VAL A 88 9.88 -10.86 -5.67
CA VAL A 88 10.20 -9.48 -6.11
C VAL A 88 11.62 -9.10 -5.73
N THR A 89 12.05 -9.36 -4.49
CA THR A 89 13.42 -9.15 -4.02
C THR A 89 14.41 -9.96 -4.85
N ALA A 90 14.15 -11.25 -5.09
CA ALA A 90 15.02 -12.09 -5.91
C ALA A 90 15.13 -11.58 -7.38
N ALA A 91 14.04 -11.05 -7.95
CA ALA A 91 14.07 -10.42 -9.27
C ALA A 91 14.85 -9.09 -9.26
N PHE A 92 14.73 -8.33 -8.18
CA PHE A 92 15.42 -7.06 -7.99
C PHE A 92 16.94 -7.25 -7.82
N GLU A 93 17.36 -8.28 -7.08
CA GLU A 93 18.76 -8.64 -6.87
C GLU A 93 19.50 -9.03 -8.17
N GLN A 94 18.77 -9.44 -9.22
CA GLN A 94 19.34 -9.70 -10.55
C GLN A 94 19.71 -8.42 -11.32
N LEU A 95 19.29 -7.25 -10.85
CA LEU A 95 19.69 -5.96 -11.40
C LEU A 95 21.09 -5.58 -10.91
N SER A 96 21.82 -4.78 -11.69
CA SER A 96 23.09 -4.19 -11.25
C SER A 96 22.88 -3.22 -10.10
N TYR A 97 23.93 -2.98 -9.29
CA TYR A 97 23.88 -2.02 -8.19
C TYR A 97 23.35 -0.63 -8.62
N LYS A 98 23.81 -0.13 -9.77
CA LYS A 98 23.34 1.15 -10.31
C LYS A 98 21.83 1.13 -10.64
N GLU A 99 21.36 0.04 -11.24
CA GLU A 99 19.94 -0.14 -11.56
C GLU A 99 19.09 -0.20 -10.28
N GLN A 100 19.51 -0.98 -9.29
CA GLN A 100 18.84 -1.09 -8.00
C GLN A 100 18.73 0.27 -7.32
N TRP A 101 19.86 0.96 -7.18
CA TRP A 101 19.92 2.28 -6.56
C TRP A 101 18.98 3.29 -7.24
N TYR A 102 18.94 3.29 -8.58
CA TYR A 102 18.04 4.18 -9.34
C TYR A 102 16.57 3.93 -9.01
N LEU A 103 16.17 2.66 -8.89
CA LEU A 103 14.80 2.30 -8.56
C LEU A 103 14.45 2.65 -7.12
N GLU A 104 15.34 2.37 -6.17
CA GLU A 104 15.13 2.68 -4.74
C GLU A 104 14.98 4.18 -4.51
N LYS A 105 15.92 4.98 -5.03
CA LYS A 105 15.90 6.44 -4.88
C LYS A 105 14.71 7.08 -5.56
N ARG A 106 14.38 6.63 -6.77
CA ARG A 106 13.25 7.19 -7.51
C ARG A 106 11.90 6.77 -6.95
N ASN A 107 11.80 5.66 -6.21
CA ASN A 107 10.54 5.24 -5.60
C ASN A 107 10.48 5.49 -4.09
N ALA A 108 11.51 6.13 -3.51
CA ALA A 108 11.65 6.35 -2.07
C ALA A 108 11.44 5.06 -1.24
N ILE A 109 11.94 3.94 -1.74
CA ILE A 109 11.81 2.62 -1.11
C ILE A 109 13.19 2.01 -0.91
N CYS A 110 13.38 1.30 0.20
CA CYS A 110 14.55 0.44 0.40
C CYS A 110 14.12 -1.01 0.28
N MET A 111 14.63 -1.72 -0.74
CA MET A 111 14.29 -3.12 -1.00
C MET A 111 14.92 -4.07 0.03
N THR A 112 16.01 -3.65 0.69
CA THR A 112 16.69 -4.43 1.73
C THR A 112 15.88 -4.51 3.02
N CYS A 113 15.28 -3.40 3.46
CA CYS A 113 14.53 -3.35 4.72
C CYS A 113 13.02 -3.14 4.54
N GLY A 114 12.53 -3.03 3.31
CA GLY A 114 11.12 -2.78 2.98
C GLY A 114 10.61 -1.38 3.34
N ARG A 115 11.46 -0.51 3.90
CA ARG A 115 11.04 0.82 4.35
C ARG A 115 10.67 1.70 3.17
N VAL A 116 9.47 2.28 3.23
CA VAL A 116 9.01 3.33 2.32
C VAL A 116 9.18 4.67 3.02
N SER A 117 9.97 5.55 2.42
CA SER A 117 10.22 6.91 2.91
C SER A 117 9.15 7.88 2.39
N PRO A 118 8.97 9.05 3.03
CA PRO A 118 8.03 10.06 2.55
C PRO A 118 8.32 10.49 1.11
N LEU A 119 7.28 10.84 0.35
CA LEU A 119 7.43 11.26 -1.05
C LEU A 119 8.35 12.49 -1.22
N SER A 120 8.48 13.33 -0.20
CA SER A 120 9.43 14.45 -0.18
C SER A 120 10.90 14.04 -0.28
N THR A 121 11.22 12.78 0.04
CA THR A 121 12.57 12.20 -0.07
C THR A 121 12.83 11.55 -1.42
N GLN A 122 11.84 11.52 -2.32
CA GLN A 122 11.94 10.94 -3.64
C GLN A 122 12.90 11.77 -4.50
N SER A 123 13.96 11.15 -5.01
CA SER A 123 14.92 11.83 -5.88
C SER A 123 14.26 12.24 -7.21
N THR A 124 14.56 13.45 -7.66
CA THR A 124 14.23 13.93 -9.00
C THR A 124 15.18 13.35 -10.04
N PHE A 125 14.86 13.45 -11.33
CA PHE A 125 15.78 12.94 -12.36
C PHE A 125 17.04 13.81 -12.47
N GLU A 126 16.95 15.07 -12.07
CA GLU A 126 18.06 15.99 -11.91
C GLU A 126 19.00 15.50 -10.80
N ASP A 127 18.48 15.14 -9.62
CA ASP A 127 19.28 14.59 -8.51
C ASP A 127 19.96 13.28 -8.92
N LEU A 128 19.21 12.37 -9.55
CA LEU A 128 19.74 11.08 -10.02
C LEU A 128 20.83 11.23 -11.09
N ALA A 129 20.79 12.32 -11.86
CA ALA A 129 21.78 12.63 -12.87
C ALA A 129 23.08 13.20 -12.26
N VAL A 130 22.97 13.96 -11.16
CA VAL A 130 24.12 14.48 -10.41
C VAL A 130 24.92 13.33 -9.79
N ASP A 131 24.23 12.36 -9.18
CA ASP A 131 24.87 11.25 -8.47
C ASP A 131 25.65 10.29 -9.40
N PHE A 132 25.36 10.29 -10.70
CA PHE A 132 26.12 9.55 -11.71
C PHE A 132 26.57 10.51 -12.82
N GLU A 133 27.71 11.15 -12.55
CA GLU A 133 28.40 12.12 -13.42
C GLU A 133 28.27 11.78 -14.92
N GLY A 134 27.96 12.80 -15.74
CA GLY A 134 27.90 12.66 -17.20
C GLY A 134 26.55 12.23 -17.75
N THR A 135 25.47 12.29 -16.95
CA THR A 135 24.09 12.10 -17.45
C THR A 135 23.28 13.39 -17.33
N THR A 136 22.38 13.61 -18.27
CA THR A 136 21.34 14.66 -18.16
C THR A 136 20.13 14.10 -17.44
N ALA A 137 19.24 14.95 -16.92
CA ALA A 137 17.96 14.50 -16.35
C ALA A 137 17.17 13.58 -17.31
N SER A 138 17.15 13.92 -18.61
CA SER A 138 16.54 13.07 -19.65
C SER A 138 17.28 11.74 -19.87
N GLY A 139 18.60 11.71 -19.68
CA GLY A 139 19.41 10.49 -19.67
C GLY A 139 19.08 9.60 -18.48
N ALA A 140 18.98 10.18 -17.29
CA ALA A 140 18.57 9.52 -16.06
C ALA A 140 17.15 8.94 -16.17
N GLU A 141 16.20 9.70 -16.70
CA GLU A 141 14.84 9.21 -16.97
C GLU A 141 14.83 8.02 -17.93
N ARG A 142 15.58 8.10 -19.04
CA ARG A 142 15.69 7.01 -20.01
C ARG A 142 16.36 5.77 -19.40
N PHE A 143 17.35 5.96 -18.53
CA PHE A 143 17.96 4.87 -17.80
C PHE A 143 16.94 4.22 -16.85
N TYR A 144 16.28 5.01 -16.01
CA TYR A 144 15.23 4.56 -15.11
C TYR A 144 14.13 3.75 -15.82
N ARG A 145 13.60 4.24 -16.96
CA ARG A 145 12.60 3.52 -17.75
C ARG A 145 13.10 2.18 -18.27
N ARG A 146 14.36 2.10 -18.72
CA ARG A 146 14.98 0.83 -19.17
C ARG A 146 15.18 -0.13 -18.00
N THR A 147 15.56 0.38 -16.84
CA THR A 147 15.72 -0.41 -15.62
C THR A 147 14.38 -0.98 -15.14
N LEU A 148 13.31 -0.17 -15.13
CA LEU A 148 11.96 -0.64 -14.84
C LEU A 148 11.50 -1.72 -15.82
N ASP A 149 11.73 -1.53 -17.11
CA ASP A 149 11.40 -2.53 -18.13
C ASP A 149 12.17 -3.85 -17.93
N LYS A 150 13.44 -3.76 -17.52
CA LYS A 150 14.24 -4.93 -17.15
C LYS A 150 13.70 -5.64 -15.91
N LEU A 151 13.37 -4.90 -14.85
CA LEU A 151 12.74 -5.47 -13.64
C LEU A 151 11.41 -6.15 -14.00
N ARG A 152 10.57 -5.51 -14.80
CA ARG A 152 9.31 -6.08 -15.29
C ARG A 152 9.53 -7.42 -16.00
N ARG A 153 10.52 -7.53 -16.89
CA ARG A 153 10.86 -8.82 -17.52
C ARG A 153 11.27 -9.88 -16.51
N LYS A 154 12.05 -9.52 -15.48
CA LYS A 154 12.43 -10.45 -14.42
C LYS A 154 11.25 -10.93 -13.58
N LEU A 155 10.31 -10.04 -13.29
CA LEU A 155 9.07 -10.38 -12.58
C LEU A 155 8.11 -11.25 -13.41
N LEU A 156 8.13 -11.07 -14.74
CA LEU A 156 7.41 -11.91 -15.69
C LEU A 156 8.02 -13.32 -15.75
N GLU A 157 9.35 -13.41 -15.88
CA GLU A 157 10.11 -14.67 -15.88
C GLU A 157 9.88 -15.47 -14.58
N SER A 158 9.68 -14.80 -13.45
CA SER A 158 9.39 -15.44 -12.18
C SER A 158 7.91 -15.76 -11.95
N GLY A 159 7.02 -15.39 -12.88
CA GLY A 159 5.58 -15.64 -12.78
C GLY A 159 4.86 -14.83 -11.69
N VAL A 160 5.49 -13.77 -11.17
CA VAL A 160 4.88 -12.87 -10.18
C VAL A 160 3.85 -11.97 -10.85
N ILE A 161 4.20 -11.43 -12.01
CA ILE A 161 3.35 -10.55 -12.79
C ILE A 161 3.14 -11.16 -14.17
N HIS A 162 1.96 -10.87 -14.72
CA HIS A 162 1.64 -11.10 -16.11
C HIS A 162 1.54 -9.76 -16.83
N THR A 163 1.70 -9.78 -18.15
CA THR A 163 1.66 -8.57 -18.97
C THR A 163 0.75 -8.76 -20.16
N VAL A 164 -0.04 -7.72 -20.48
CA VAL A 164 -0.73 -7.61 -21.75
C VAL A 164 -0.13 -6.48 -22.56
N THR A 165 0.48 -6.81 -23.68
CA THR A 165 0.96 -5.81 -24.63
C THR A 165 -0.17 -5.49 -25.61
N LEU A 166 -0.61 -4.24 -25.63
CA LEU A 166 -1.66 -3.73 -26.51
C LEU A 166 -1.08 -2.88 -27.62
N LYS A 167 -1.55 -3.08 -28.84
CA LYS A 167 -1.21 -2.28 -30.02
C LYS A 167 -2.48 -1.92 -30.78
N GLN A 168 -2.80 -0.63 -30.85
CA GLN A 168 -3.92 -0.14 -31.63
C GLN A 168 -3.61 -0.26 -33.13
N THR A 169 -4.47 -0.93 -33.88
CA THR A 169 -4.32 -1.08 -35.33
C THR A 169 -5.29 -0.18 -36.10
N GLU A 170 -6.53 -0.07 -35.61
CA GLU A 170 -7.57 0.70 -36.30
C GLU A 170 -8.34 1.55 -35.29
N ARG A 171 -8.79 2.72 -35.74
CA ARG A 171 -9.60 3.66 -34.95
C ARG A 171 -10.67 4.26 -35.85
N ARG A 172 -11.93 4.13 -35.46
CA ARG A 172 -13.04 4.84 -36.09
C ARG A 172 -13.38 6.06 -35.25
N LYS A 173 -13.25 7.24 -35.86
CA LYS A 173 -13.50 8.52 -35.19
C LYS A 173 -14.67 9.23 -35.86
N LYS A 174 -15.58 9.77 -35.04
CA LYS A 174 -16.53 10.84 -35.43
C LYS A 174 -16.10 12.11 -34.69
N GLU A 175 -16.87 12.57 -33.71
CA GLU A 175 -16.45 13.60 -32.74
C GLU A 175 -15.56 12.99 -31.65
N LYS A 176 -16.00 11.87 -31.05
CA LYS A 176 -15.22 11.00 -30.17
C LYS A 176 -14.85 9.69 -30.89
N ILE A 177 -14.10 8.82 -30.22
CA ILE A 177 -13.78 7.49 -30.77
C ILE A 177 -15.02 6.64 -30.64
N ALA A 178 -15.61 6.26 -31.77
CA ALA A 178 -16.75 5.36 -31.77
C ALA A 178 -16.30 3.92 -31.54
N ALA A 179 -15.23 3.51 -32.23
CA ALA A 179 -14.70 2.15 -32.10
C ALA A 179 -13.18 2.12 -32.28
N ALA A 180 -12.53 1.13 -31.68
CA ALA A 180 -11.12 0.84 -31.87
C ALA A 180 -10.87 -0.66 -31.98
N VAL A 181 -9.83 -0.99 -32.73
CA VAL A 181 -9.32 -2.35 -32.87
C VAL A 181 -7.93 -2.40 -32.27
N TYR A 182 -7.75 -3.33 -31.35
CA TYR A 182 -6.49 -3.60 -30.70
C TYR A 182 -6.00 -4.99 -31.04
N LEU A 183 -4.71 -5.10 -31.34
CA LEU A 183 -4.01 -6.35 -31.15
C LEU A 183 -3.53 -6.40 -29.70
N TYR A 184 -3.65 -7.56 -29.07
CA TYR A 184 -3.08 -7.81 -27.75
C TYR A 184 -2.21 -9.06 -27.77
N GLN A 185 -1.25 -9.10 -26.86
CA GLN A 185 -0.31 -10.20 -26.71
C GLN A 185 -0.12 -10.48 -25.22
N ALA A 186 -0.25 -11.75 -24.83
CA ALA A 186 -0.07 -12.21 -23.46
C ALA A 186 1.41 -12.53 -23.21
N ASP A 187 1.99 -11.98 -22.15
CA ASP A 187 3.33 -12.32 -21.65
C ASP A 187 4.46 -12.28 -22.70
N ASN A 188 4.27 -11.53 -23.80
CA ASN A 188 5.16 -11.52 -24.96
C ASN A 188 5.42 -12.92 -25.56
N ASP A 189 4.40 -13.78 -25.55
CA ASP A 189 4.39 -15.16 -26.08
C ASP A 189 4.72 -15.31 -27.58
N GLY A 190 4.75 -14.21 -28.33
CA GLY A 190 4.97 -14.19 -29.78
C GLY A 190 3.68 -14.17 -30.61
N GLU A 191 2.53 -14.42 -30.00
CA GLU A 191 1.22 -14.45 -30.65
C GLU A 191 0.47 -13.14 -30.42
N TRP A 192 -0.25 -12.69 -31.46
CA TRP A 192 -1.08 -11.48 -31.39
C TRP A 192 -2.53 -11.83 -31.65
N ASP A 193 -3.37 -11.51 -30.69
CA ASP A 193 -4.82 -11.68 -30.74
C ASP A 193 -5.52 -10.36 -30.99
N LYS A 194 -6.82 -10.42 -31.33
CA LYS A 194 -7.56 -9.24 -31.80
C LYS A 194 -8.79 -8.96 -30.93
N LEU A 195 -8.87 -7.71 -30.46
CA LEU A 195 -10.00 -7.15 -29.74
C LEU A 195 -10.65 -6.04 -30.56
N ARG A 196 -11.98 -5.98 -30.53
CA ARG A 196 -12.77 -4.86 -31.02
C ARG A 196 -13.48 -4.22 -29.86
N LEU A 197 -13.37 -2.91 -29.73
CA LEU A 197 -14.08 -2.13 -28.73
C LEU A 197 -14.98 -1.13 -29.44
N ASP A 198 -16.23 -1.11 -29.02
CA ASP A 198 -17.24 -0.14 -29.40
C ASP A 198 -17.57 0.69 -28.16
N PHE A 199 -17.09 1.93 -28.15
CA PHE A 199 -17.25 2.85 -27.02
C PHE A 199 -18.65 3.49 -27.01
N GLU A 200 -19.33 3.62 -28.16
CA GLU A 200 -20.70 4.15 -28.21
C GLU A 200 -21.68 3.22 -27.48
N ASN A 201 -21.49 1.91 -27.64
CA ASN A 201 -22.34 0.88 -27.01
C ASN A 201 -21.76 0.28 -25.71
N GLY A 202 -20.53 0.66 -25.34
CA GLY A 202 -19.81 0.06 -24.20
C GLY A 202 -19.46 -1.43 -24.39
N MET A 203 -19.48 -1.91 -25.64
CA MET A 203 -19.30 -3.32 -25.97
C MET A 203 -17.84 -3.60 -26.30
N ALA A 204 -17.33 -4.75 -25.86
CA ALA A 204 -16.04 -5.26 -26.27
C ALA A 204 -16.20 -6.69 -26.78
N GLU A 205 -15.70 -6.93 -27.98
CA GLU A 205 -15.75 -8.23 -28.65
C GLU A 205 -14.32 -8.77 -28.76
N ILE A 206 -14.16 -10.02 -28.32
CA ILE A 206 -12.93 -10.78 -28.54
C ILE A 206 -13.07 -11.47 -29.89
N VAL A 207 -12.36 -10.96 -30.90
CA VAL A 207 -12.50 -11.42 -32.29
C VAL A 207 -11.73 -12.71 -32.54
N LYS A 208 -10.57 -12.84 -31.89
CA LYS A 208 -9.73 -14.03 -31.95
C LYS A 208 -9.03 -14.22 -30.60
N LEU A 209 -9.03 -15.45 -30.12
CA LEU A 209 -8.32 -15.91 -28.93
C LEU A 209 -7.25 -16.90 -29.38
N ALA A 210 -6.03 -16.77 -28.85
CA ALA A 210 -5.02 -17.81 -28.89
C ALA A 210 -5.37 -18.92 -27.88
N ASP A 211 -4.78 -20.09 -28.10
CA ASP A 211 -4.98 -21.26 -27.25
C ASP A 211 -4.55 -21.00 -25.78
N TRP A 212 -3.64 -20.04 -25.56
CA TRP A 212 -3.18 -19.68 -24.21
C TRP A 212 -4.24 -18.95 -23.36
N ASP A 213 -5.00 -18.03 -23.94
CA ASP A 213 -6.00 -17.25 -23.19
C ASP A 213 -7.30 -18.05 -22.97
N THR A 214 -7.59 -19.03 -23.85
CA THR A 214 -8.72 -19.96 -23.69
C THR A 214 -8.56 -20.92 -22.51
N VAL A 215 -7.32 -21.28 -22.13
CA VAL A 215 -7.03 -22.15 -20.98
C VAL A 215 -7.18 -21.40 -19.63
N LYS A 216 -7.01 -20.07 -19.62
CA LYS A 216 -7.03 -19.24 -18.40
C LYS A 216 -8.23 -18.29 -18.32
N SER A 217 -9.43 -18.76 -18.66
CA SER A 217 -10.69 -18.00 -18.51
C SER A 217 -10.71 -16.63 -19.21
N ASN A 218 -9.91 -16.46 -20.27
CA ASN A 218 -9.74 -15.23 -21.04
C ASN A 218 -9.28 -14.03 -20.17
N ILE A 219 -8.41 -14.28 -19.18
CA ILE A 219 -8.00 -13.25 -18.23
C ILE A 219 -7.18 -12.13 -18.89
N PHE A 220 -6.37 -12.44 -19.91
CA PHE A 220 -5.56 -11.44 -20.61
C PHE A 220 -6.47 -10.53 -21.46
N ALA A 221 -7.41 -11.10 -22.22
CA ALA A 221 -8.40 -10.33 -22.96
C ALA A 221 -9.26 -9.46 -22.03
N LYS A 222 -9.74 -10.00 -20.90
CA LYS A 222 -10.54 -9.23 -19.93
C LYS A 222 -9.74 -8.07 -19.33
N THR A 223 -8.48 -8.29 -18.97
CA THR A 223 -7.61 -7.23 -18.46
C THR A 223 -7.35 -6.15 -19.51
N ALA A 224 -7.09 -6.54 -20.76
CA ALA A 224 -6.97 -5.61 -21.88
C ALA A 224 -8.22 -4.74 -22.06
N ILE A 225 -9.40 -5.39 -22.10
CA ILE A 225 -10.68 -4.69 -22.27
C ILE A 225 -10.89 -3.70 -21.13
N ARG A 226 -10.71 -4.14 -19.87
CA ARG A 226 -10.88 -3.28 -18.69
C ARG A 226 -9.93 -2.08 -18.73
N PHE A 227 -8.68 -2.31 -19.12
CA PHE A 227 -7.70 -1.23 -19.25
C PHE A 227 -8.12 -0.21 -20.31
N VAL A 228 -8.51 -0.66 -21.51
CA VAL A 228 -8.90 0.23 -22.61
C VAL A 228 -10.20 0.97 -22.29
N GLN A 229 -11.19 0.32 -21.66
CA GLN A 229 -12.44 0.95 -21.23
C GLN A 229 -12.24 1.98 -20.11
N GLY A 230 -11.22 1.81 -19.27
CA GLY A 230 -10.84 2.79 -18.24
C GLY A 230 -10.15 4.04 -18.81
N LEU A 231 -9.71 4.03 -20.06
CA LEU A 231 -9.10 5.20 -20.69
C LEU A 231 -10.18 6.16 -21.20
N PRO A 232 -9.99 7.48 -21.05
CA PRO A 232 -10.87 8.44 -21.71
C PRO A 232 -10.73 8.28 -23.21
N GLU A 233 -11.85 8.26 -23.94
CA GLU A 233 -11.92 8.06 -25.40
C GLU A 233 -11.05 9.05 -26.18
N THR A 234 -10.68 10.19 -25.60
CA THR A 234 -9.81 11.18 -26.24
C THR A 234 -8.32 10.80 -26.21
N ARG A 235 -7.90 9.86 -25.35
CA ARG A 235 -6.49 9.50 -25.08
C ARG A 235 -6.19 8.01 -25.25
N LEU A 236 -6.79 7.36 -26.23
CA LEU A 236 -6.39 5.99 -26.57
C LEU A 236 -4.92 5.92 -26.96
N LEU A 237 -4.19 5.01 -26.30
CA LEU A 237 -2.78 4.78 -26.51
C LEU A 237 -2.57 3.89 -27.74
N LYS A 238 -1.58 4.25 -28.57
CA LYS A 238 -1.20 3.49 -29.77
C LYS A 238 -0.54 2.16 -29.43
N SER A 239 0.28 2.15 -28.37
CA SER A 239 0.95 0.96 -27.86
C SER A 239 1.18 1.13 -26.36
N VAL A 240 0.91 0.10 -25.58
CA VAL A 240 1.08 0.10 -24.13
C VAL A 240 1.25 -1.32 -23.62
N VAL A 241 2.04 -1.50 -22.58
CA VAL A 241 2.15 -2.78 -21.87
C VAL A 241 1.50 -2.59 -20.50
N VAL A 242 0.56 -3.47 -20.19
CA VAL A 242 -0.25 -3.43 -18.96
C VAL A 242 0.18 -4.60 -18.08
N PRO A 243 0.92 -4.36 -16.98
CA PRO A 243 1.20 -5.40 -16.00
C PRO A 243 -0.03 -5.64 -15.11
N PHE A 244 -0.25 -6.89 -14.71
CA PHE A 244 -1.30 -7.27 -13.76
C PHE A 244 -0.89 -8.54 -13.00
N GLU A 245 -1.48 -8.73 -11.83
CA GLU A 245 -1.32 -9.97 -11.05
C GLU A 245 -2.48 -10.91 -11.36
N MET A 246 -2.19 -12.20 -11.46
CA MET A 246 -3.21 -13.23 -11.63
C MET A 246 -3.62 -13.73 -10.26
N GLU A 247 -4.91 -13.64 -9.93
CA GLU A 247 -5.45 -14.25 -8.72
C GLU A 247 -5.11 -15.75 -8.74
N ARG A 248 -4.32 -16.21 -7.78
CA ARG A 248 -4.08 -17.65 -7.61
C ARG A 248 -5.37 -18.28 -7.10
N LEU A 249 -6.00 -19.10 -7.92
CA LEU A 249 -7.10 -19.98 -7.52
C LEU A 249 -6.71 -20.98 -6.41
N ASP A 250 -5.42 -21.10 -6.08
CA ASP A 250 -4.89 -22.02 -5.06
C ASP A 250 -5.10 -21.56 -3.61
N LEU A 251 -5.81 -20.46 -3.36
CA LEU A 251 -6.03 -19.89 -2.02
C LEU A 251 -7.51 -19.78 -1.61
N ILE A 252 -8.40 -20.56 -2.24
CA ILE A 252 -9.77 -20.78 -1.77
C ILE A 252 -9.93 -22.23 -1.30
#